data_AF-A0A7K2W7R3-F1
#
_entry.id   AF-A0A7K2W7R3-F1
#
_cell.length_a   1.000
_cell.length_b   1.000
_cell.length_c   1.000
_cell.angle_alpha   90.00
_cell.angle_beta   90.00
_cell.angle_gamma   90.00
#
_symmetry.space_group_name_H-M   'P 1'
#
loop_
_entity.id
_entity.type
_entity.pdbx_description
1 polymer ?
#
loop_
_entity_poly.entity_id
_entity_poly.type
_entity_poly.pdbx_seq_one_letter_code
_entity_poly.pdbx_strand_id
1 'polypeptide(L)'
;PGDTLLLYTDGAVEARDRDGAFYPFSERAARWAGHPPEALLHHVERNLLAHTGGHLGDDVAIIAIRRIAIPHPSHRLEHAVQSGALGRGAPTGAGGPMAGD
;
A
#
# COMPACT_ATOMS: atom_id res chain seq x y z
N PRO A 1 2.96 -1.36 -5.48
CA PRO A 1 2.35 -1.31 -4.13
C PRO A 1 1.34 -2.43 -3.99
N GLY A 2 1.25 -3.09 -2.84
CA GLY A 2 0.27 -4.17 -2.65
C GLY A 2 0.78 -5.59 -2.91
N ASP A 3 2.07 -5.77 -3.18
CA ASP A 3 2.67 -7.11 -3.23
C ASP A 3 2.63 -7.74 -1.83
N THR A 4 2.35 -9.05 -1.78
CA THR A 4 2.31 -9.85 -0.56
C THR A 4 3.38 -10.93 -0.62
N LEU A 5 4.27 -10.98 0.38
CA LEU A 5 5.21 -12.06 0.61
C LEU A 5 4.60 -13.06 1.60
N LEU A 6 4.65 -14.34 1.26
CA LEU A 6 4.27 -15.44 2.14
C LEU A 6 5.52 -16.19 2.59
N LEU A 7 5.67 -16.34 3.90
CA LEU A 7 6.67 -17.19 4.54
C LEU A 7 5.93 -18.33 5.24
N TYR A 8 6.44 -19.54 5.13
CA TYR A 8 5.78 -20.72 5.70
C TYR A 8 6.80 -21.76 6.14
N THR A 9 6.40 -22.59 7.11
CA THR A 9 7.12 -23.83 7.46
C THR A 9 6.83 -24.93 6.44
N ASP A 10 7.71 -25.93 6.36
CA ASP A 10 7.56 -27.12 5.52
C ASP A 10 6.24 -27.86 5.76
N GLY A 11 5.74 -27.93 7.00
CA GLY A 11 4.43 -28.49 7.31
C GLY A 11 3.27 -27.95 6.45
N ALA A 12 3.36 -26.71 5.95
CA ALA A 12 2.34 -26.13 5.06
C ALA A 12 2.30 -26.76 3.65
N VAL A 13 3.46 -27.14 3.12
CA VAL A 13 3.60 -27.74 1.78
C VAL A 13 3.65 -29.26 1.84
N GLU A 14 4.02 -29.82 3.00
CA GLU A 14 4.03 -31.26 3.26
C GLU A 14 2.69 -31.81 3.78
N ALA A 15 1.71 -30.94 4.08
CA ALA A 15 0.36 -31.33 4.46
C ALA A 15 -0.30 -32.23 3.41
N ARG A 16 -0.93 -33.33 3.86
CA ARG A 16 -1.53 -34.35 2.99
C ARG A 16 -3.01 -34.56 3.30
N ASP A 17 -3.76 -34.96 2.28
CA ASP A 17 -5.09 -35.51 2.46
C ASP A 17 -5.05 -36.99 2.90
N ARG A 18 -6.25 -37.60 3.01
CA ARG A 18 -6.42 -39.01 3.39
C ARG A 18 -5.77 -40.00 2.42
N ASP A 19 -5.61 -39.61 1.16
CA ASP A 19 -5.02 -40.43 0.10
C ASP A 19 -3.50 -40.21 0.01
N GLY A 20 -2.95 -39.36 0.89
CA GLY A 20 -1.53 -39.03 0.96
C GLY A 20 -1.08 -37.96 -0.03
N ALA A 21 -2.01 -37.30 -0.74
CA ALA A 21 -1.69 -36.29 -1.72
C ALA A 21 -1.41 -34.94 -1.05
N PHE A 22 -0.30 -34.31 -1.46
CA PHE A 22 0.13 -33.02 -0.95
C PHE A 22 -0.87 -31.90 -1.27
N TYR A 23 -0.96 -30.94 -0.35
CA TYR A 23 -1.72 -29.72 -0.55
C TYR A 23 -1.02 -28.83 -1.60
N PRO A 24 -1.69 -28.42 -2.69
CA PRO A 24 -1.10 -27.56 -3.73
C PRO A 24 -1.04 -26.10 -3.24
N PHE A 25 -0.10 -25.83 -2.32
CA PHE A 25 -0.02 -24.59 -1.55
C PHE A 25 0.08 -23.35 -2.42
N SER A 26 1.07 -23.29 -3.31
CA SER A 26 1.35 -22.11 -4.14
C SER A 26 0.18 -21.78 -5.07
N GLU A 27 -0.42 -22.79 -5.70
CA GLU A 27 -1.55 -22.61 -6.62
C GLU A 27 -2.80 -22.10 -5.91
N ARG A 28 -3.08 -22.61 -4.71
CA ARG A 28 -4.24 -22.15 -3.92
C ARG A 28 -3.98 -20.76 -3.35
N ALA A 29 -2.83 -20.52 -2.72
CA ALA A 29 -2.47 -19.20 -2.17
C ALA A 29 -2.51 -18.08 -3.23
N ALA A 30 -2.05 -18.36 -4.45
CA ALA A 30 -2.06 -17.39 -5.55
C ALA A 30 -3.47 -16.86 -5.89
N ARG A 31 -4.53 -17.65 -5.65
CA ARG A 31 -5.93 -17.23 -5.90
C ARG A 31 -6.35 -16.05 -5.03
N TRP A 32 -5.69 -15.84 -3.90
CA TRP A 32 -6.01 -14.77 -2.94
C TRP A 32 -4.89 -13.76 -2.75
N ALA A 33 -3.81 -13.79 -3.53
CA ALA A 33 -2.64 -12.92 -3.38
C ALA A 33 -2.95 -11.41 -3.33
N GLY A 34 -4.04 -10.98 -4.00
CA GLY A 34 -4.53 -9.60 -3.98
C GLY A 34 -5.33 -9.20 -2.72
N HIS A 35 -5.84 -10.17 -1.95
CA HIS A 35 -6.65 -9.90 -0.74
C HIS A 35 -5.79 -9.42 0.43
N PRO A 36 -6.34 -8.62 1.37
CA PRO A 36 -5.65 -8.26 2.61
C PRO A 36 -4.99 -9.47 3.27
N PRO A 37 -3.80 -9.31 3.90
CA PRO A 37 -3.04 -10.43 4.47
C PRO A 37 -3.88 -11.36 5.36
N GLU A 38 -4.69 -10.78 6.23
CA GLU A 38 -5.59 -11.52 7.13
C GLU A 38 -6.62 -12.37 6.36
N ALA A 39 -7.27 -11.78 5.35
CA ALA A 39 -8.22 -12.51 4.50
C ALA A 39 -7.54 -13.64 3.71
N LEU A 40 -6.34 -13.39 3.17
CA LEU A 40 -5.53 -14.40 2.50
C LEU A 40 -5.23 -15.57 3.46
N LEU A 41 -4.73 -15.27 4.67
CA LEU A 41 -4.39 -16.29 5.65
C LEU A 41 -5.61 -17.14 6.03
N HIS A 42 -6.77 -16.51 6.27
CA HIS A 42 -8.01 -17.24 6.54
C HIS A 42 -8.47 -18.12 5.38
N HIS A 43 -8.24 -17.71 4.13
CA HIS A 43 -8.55 -18.55 2.98
C HIS A 43 -7.62 -19.75 2.90
N VAL A 44 -6.32 -19.55 3.09
CA VAL A 44 -5.32 -20.63 3.07
C VAL A 44 -5.56 -21.61 4.21
N GLU A 45 -5.77 -21.13 5.44
CA GLU A 45 -6.07 -21.95 6.63
C GLU A 45 -7.29 -22.84 6.39
N ARG A 46 -8.43 -22.27 5.96
CA ARG A 46 -9.64 -23.04 5.67
C ARG A 46 -9.43 -24.08 4.58
N ASN A 47 -8.70 -23.74 3.52
CA ASN A 47 -8.45 -24.68 2.43
C ASN A 47 -7.50 -25.81 2.84
N LEU A 48 -6.49 -25.49 3.67
CA LEU A 48 -5.54 -26.45 4.22
C LEU A 48 -6.27 -27.44 5.13
N LEU A 49 -7.04 -26.95 6.11
CA LEU A 49 -7.82 -27.80 7.00
C LEU A 49 -8.86 -28.64 6.25
N ALA A 50 -9.51 -28.08 5.22
CA ALA A 50 -10.44 -28.85 4.40
C ALA A 50 -9.73 -29.96 3.61
N HIS A 51 -8.52 -29.70 3.10
CA HIS A 51 -7.70 -30.68 2.37
C HIS A 51 -7.26 -31.82 3.28
N THR A 52 -6.81 -31.52 4.49
CA THR A 52 -6.31 -32.52 5.44
C THR A 52 -7.39 -33.21 6.26
N GLY A 53 -8.67 -32.85 6.06
CA GLY A 53 -9.76 -33.35 6.89
C GLY A 53 -9.68 -32.89 8.34
N GLY A 54 -9.11 -31.70 8.57
CA GLY A 54 -8.98 -31.05 9.88
C GLY A 54 -7.77 -31.49 10.71
N HIS A 55 -6.94 -32.40 10.20
CA HIS A 55 -5.81 -32.97 10.95
C HIS A 55 -4.50 -32.65 10.23
N LEU A 56 -3.66 -31.82 10.85
CA LEU A 56 -2.32 -31.55 10.33
C LEU A 56 -1.36 -32.63 10.81
N GLY A 57 -0.49 -33.11 9.91
CA GLY A 57 0.53 -34.11 10.23
C GLY A 57 1.80 -33.54 10.88
N ASP A 58 1.97 -32.22 10.82
CA ASP A 58 3.09 -31.46 11.37
C ASP A 58 2.64 -30.02 11.70
N ASP A 59 3.48 -29.27 12.40
CA ASP A 59 3.23 -27.88 12.76
C ASP A 59 3.24 -26.96 11.52
N VAL A 60 2.20 -26.14 11.41
CA VAL A 60 2.05 -25.18 10.32
C VAL A 60 2.09 -23.76 10.85
N ALA A 61 3.05 -22.98 10.37
CA ALA A 61 3.09 -21.54 10.55
C ALA A 61 3.15 -20.84 9.19
N ILE A 62 2.32 -19.80 9.00
CA ILE A 62 2.28 -18.99 7.78
C ILE A 62 2.25 -17.52 8.17
N ILE A 63 3.12 -16.72 7.56
CA ILE A 63 3.21 -15.27 7.76
C ILE A 63 2.99 -14.58 6.42
N ALA A 64 2.08 -13.61 6.41
CA ALA A 64 1.80 -12.77 5.25
C ALA A 64 2.26 -11.32 5.50
N ILE A 65 3.17 -10.82 4.66
CA ILE A 65 3.71 -9.46 4.75
C ILE A 65 3.30 -8.70 3.50
N ARG A 66 2.60 -7.57 3.66
CA ARG A 66 2.18 -6.72 2.54
C ARG A 66 2.98 -5.43 2.48
N ARG A 67 3.54 -5.14 1.31
CA ARG A 67 4.19 -3.85 1.04
C ARG A 67 3.13 -2.76 0.86
N ILE A 68 2.95 -1.93 1.87
CA ILE A 68 2.19 -0.68 1.77
C ILE A 68 3.05 0.39 1.10
N ALA A 69 2.53 1.06 0.07
CA ALA A 69 3.16 2.30 -0.38
C ALA A 69 2.64 3.42 0.50
N ILE A 70 3.57 4.09 1.17
CA ILE A 70 3.25 5.35 1.82
C ILE A 70 3.29 6.39 0.70
N PRO A 71 2.17 7.08 0.40
CA PRO A 71 2.20 8.18 -0.54
C PRO A 71 3.20 9.20 -0.01
N HIS A 72 4.29 9.44 -0.74
CA HIS A 72 5.14 10.57 -0.43
C HIS A 72 4.30 11.82 -0.69
N PRO A 73 4.13 12.71 0.31
CA PRO A 73 3.54 14.01 0.03
C PRO A 73 4.44 14.65 -1.02
N SER A 74 3.91 14.78 -2.24
CA SER A 74 4.61 15.46 -3.32
C SER A 74 5.14 16.77 -2.74
N HIS A 75 6.43 17.01 -2.90
CA HIS A 75 7.09 18.29 -2.62
C HIS A 75 6.59 19.33 -3.64
N ARG A 76 5.27 19.53 -3.71
CA ARG A 76 4.60 20.60 -4.44
C ARG A 76 4.44 21.75 -3.46
N LEU A 77 5.57 22.25 -2.99
CA LEU A 77 5.65 23.61 -2.53
C LEU A 77 6.54 24.36 -3.53
N GLU A 78 5.93 25.40 -4.11
CA GLU A 78 6.60 26.60 -4.60
C GLU A 78 7.46 26.48 -5.87
N HIS A 79 6.87 26.06 -6.99
CA HIS A 79 7.18 26.70 -8.28
C HIS A 79 6.14 27.79 -8.57
N ALA A 80 5.81 28.60 -7.55
CA ALA A 80 5.11 29.86 -7.70
C ALA A 80 6.08 30.91 -8.28
N VAL A 81 6.55 30.69 -9.50
CA VAL A 81 7.08 31.75 -10.36
C VAL A 81 6.07 31.92 -11.48
N GLN A 82 5.02 32.68 -11.17
CA GLN A 82 4.14 33.25 -12.19
C GLN A 82 3.77 34.68 -11.80
N SER A 83 4.58 35.59 -12.35
CA SER A 83 4.18 36.83 -12.99
C SER A 83 3.36 37.83 -12.15
N GLY A 84 4.07 38.75 -11.48
CA GLY A 84 3.60 40.08 -11.18
C GLY A 84 4.51 41.12 -11.82
N ALA A 85 4.22 41.49 -13.06
CA ALA A 85 4.92 42.54 -13.79
C ALA A 85 4.41 43.94 -13.37
N LEU A 86 5.35 44.90 -13.21
CA LEU A 86 5.19 46.36 -13.31
C LEU A 86 4.37 47.03 -12.17
N GLY A 87 4.80 48.05 -11.44
CA GLY A 87 5.84 49.05 -11.64
C GLY A 87 5.27 50.43 -11.25
N ARG A 88 6.10 51.26 -10.57
CA ARG A 88 5.90 52.69 -10.16
C ARG A 88 4.97 52.91 -8.96
N GLY A 89 5.31 53.70 -7.94
CA GLY A 89 6.33 54.73 -7.78
C GLY A 89 5.68 55.95 -7.12
N ALA A 90 6.07 56.30 -5.90
CA ALA A 90 5.85 57.59 -5.24
C ALA A 90 7.19 57.98 -4.56
N PRO A 91 7.47 59.23 -4.13
CA PRO A 91 6.68 60.48 -4.17
C PRO A 91 7.49 61.74 -4.61
N THR A 92 6.83 62.80 -5.09
CA THR A 92 7.34 64.20 -5.15
C THR A 92 6.11 65.10 -5.30
N GLY A 93 5.87 66.23 -4.65
CA GLY A 93 6.71 67.22 -3.97
C GLY A 93 6.23 68.62 -4.42
N ALA A 94 5.73 69.43 -3.48
CA ALA A 94 5.63 70.90 -3.43
C ALA A 94 4.98 71.75 -4.57
N GLY A 95 4.14 72.73 -4.16
CA GLY A 95 4.02 74.04 -4.81
C GLY A 95 2.61 74.52 -5.17
N GLY A 96 2.06 75.51 -4.45
CA GLY A 96 0.92 76.35 -4.88
C GLY A 96 1.31 77.35 -6.01
N PRO A 97 0.50 78.38 -6.37
CA PRO A 97 -0.37 79.18 -5.48
C PRO A 97 -1.77 79.56 -6.04
N MET A 98 -2.47 80.33 -5.19
CA MET A 98 -3.75 81.02 -5.33
C MET A 98 -3.82 82.09 -6.45
N ALA A 99 -5.01 82.22 -7.06
CA ALA A 99 -5.75 83.45 -7.46
C ALA A 99 -6.97 82.99 -8.31
N GLY A 100 -8.21 83.49 -8.22
CA GLY A 100 -8.87 84.50 -7.41
C GLY A 100 -10.32 84.64 -7.93
N ASP A 101 -11.24 85.07 -7.07
CA ASP A 101 -12.36 86.00 -7.35
C ASP A 101 -12.84 86.60 -6.02
#